data_AF-A0A2T0KIY9-F1
#
_entry.id   AF-A0A2T0KIY9-F1
#
_cell.length_a   1.000
_cell.length_b   1.000
_cell.length_c   1.000
_cell.angle_alpha   90.00
_cell.angle_beta   90.00
_cell.angle_gamma   90.00
#
_symmetry.space_group_name_H-M   'P 1'
#
loop_
_entity.id
_entity.type
_entity.pdbx_description
1 polymer ?
#
loop_
_entity_poly.entity_id
_entity_poly.type
_entity_poly.pdbx_seq_one_letter_code
_entity_poly.pdbx_strand_id
1 'polypeptide(L)'
;MIRHPHQLHAQAALWSLRRALRHLDEHRDALLIRRPQLGPAESRPRTLAQLARHDELLRTERAERKAGSLTGLKPSAGSAAPGDAPGLADLERDLHQVLVEVHGLLAYAHHRDPLLAWTPLWHEVLDEWDIRRDARWTWLSVVLPATPARIAEAVALALVDADQLVRSYAGLDADLIAPPLAPPCPACDRRRLRIQSSAPDSARWTVTCASSCVCIGDGCECGMDVPTRGVRHIWAADSALAASIAAGVRTMGLAA
;
A
#
# COMPACT_ATOMS: atom_id res chain seq x y z
N MET A 1 -24.17 -2.99 8.30
CA MET A 1 -23.48 -4.21 8.76
C MET A 1 -22.32 -3.74 9.60
N ILE A 2 -22.26 -4.13 10.88
CA ILE A 2 -21.18 -3.71 11.77
C ILE A 2 -19.85 -4.27 11.24
N ARG A 3 -18.85 -3.42 11.04
CA ARG A 3 -17.52 -3.82 10.56
C ARG A 3 -16.49 -3.67 11.66
N HIS A 4 -15.69 -4.71 11.86
CA HIS A 4 -14.58 -4.68 12.80
C HIS A 4 -13.47 -3.74 12.25
N PRO A 5 -12.79 -2.94 13.09
CA PRO A 5 -11.78 -1.99 12.62
C PRO A 5 -10.62 -2.65 11.84
N HIS A 6 -10.19 -3.87 12.19
CA HIS A 6 -9.22 -4.61 11.37
C HIS A 6 -9.71 -4.91 9.95
N GLN A 7 -11.00 -5.23 9.77
CA GLN A 7 -11.58 -5.44 8.43
C GLN A 7 -11.59 -4.13 7.63
N LEU A 8 -11.84 -3.00 8.30
CA LEU A 8 -11.77 -1.67 7.68
C LEU A 8 -10.34 -1.31 7.27
N HIS A 9 -9.35 -1.55 8.12
CA HIS A 9 -7.94 -1.31 7.80
C HIS A 9 -7.47 -2.19 6.63
N ALA A 10 -7.88 -3.47 6.61
CA ALA A 10 -7.54 -4.37 5.51
C ALA A 10 -8.16 -3.92 4.18
N GLN A 11 -9.44 -3.53 4.17
CA GLN A 11 -10.10 -3.00 2.97
C GLN A 11 -9.45 -1.68 2.51
N ALA A 12 -9.14 -0.80 3.45
CA ALA A 12 -8.47 0.45 3.18
C ALA A 12 -7.11 0.24 2.51
N ALA A 13 -6.28 -0.61 3.11
CA ALA A 13 -4.97 -0.98 2.57
C ALA A 13 -5.10 -1.63 1.18
N LEU A 14 -6.07 -2.53 0.98
CA LEU A 14 -6.33 -3.16 -0.32
C LEU A 14 -6.61 -2.13 -1.41
N TRP A 15 -7.49 -1.17 -1.15
CA TRP A 15 -7.84 -0.14 -2.13
C TRP A 15 -6.67 0.81 -2.40
N SER A 16 -5.93 1.19 -1.35
CA SER A 16 -4.71 2.00 -1.48
C SER A 16 -3.69 1.31 -2.39
N LEU A 17 -3.40 0.04 -2.12
CA LEU A 17 -2.46 -0.77 -2.90
C LEU A 17 -2.93 -0.91 -4.35
N ARG A 18 -4.22 -1.21 -4.57
CA ARG A 18 -4.77 -1.32 -5.93
C ARG A 18 -4.60 -0.03 -6.73
N ARG A 19 -4.79 1.14 -6.11
CA ARG A 19 -4.55 2.43 -6.77
C ARG A 19 -3.07 2.65 -7.07
N ALA A 20 -2.19 2.34 -6.12
CA ALA A 20 -0.75 2.47 -6.31
C ALA A 20 -0.25 1.57 -7.47
N LEU A 21 -0.78 0.36 -7.58
CA LEU A 21 -0.45 -0.57 -8.67
C LEU A 21 -0.97 -0.12 -10.03
N ARG A 22 -2.20 0.41 -10.11
CA ARG A 22 -2.68 1.00 -11.37
C ARG A 22 -1.79 2.15 -11.82
N HIS A 23 -1.38 3.02 -10.90
CA HIS A 23 -0.44 4.10 -11.22
C HIS A 23 0.91 3.55 -11.70
N LEU A 24 1.43 2.49 -11.05
CA LEU A 24 2.66 1.83 -11.47
C LEU A 24 2.54 1.25 -12.88
N ASP A 25 1.41 0.62 -13.21
CA ASP A 25 1.12 0.06 -14.54
C ASP A 25 1.01 1.18 -15.60
N GLU A 26 0.27 2.26 -15.30
CA GLU A 26 0.05 3.42 -16.19
C GLU A 26 1.36 4.18 -16.49
N HIS A 27 2.30 4.21 -15.53
CA HIS A 27 3.55 4.96 -15.64
C HIS A 27 4.79 4.08 -15.74
N ARG A 28 4.62 2.78 -16.04
CA ARG A 28 5.68 1.77 -16.05
C ARG A 28 6.89 2.21 -16.88
N ASP A 29 6.68 2.62 -18.12
CA ASP A 29 7.76 3.01 -19.04
C ASP A 29 8.52 4.24 -18.55
N ALA A 30 7.79 5.26 -18.07
CA ALA A 30 8.40 6.47 -17.52
C ALA A 30 9.22 6.18 -16.26
N LEU A 31 8.76 5.27 -15.41
CA LEU A 31 9.47 4.84 -14.21
C LEU A 31 10.71 4.02 -14.55
N LEU A 32 10.64 3.13 -15.55
CA LEU A 32 11.80 2.37 -16.03
C LEU A 32 12.89 3.28 -16.65
N ILE A 33 12.49 4.37 -17.32
CA ILE A 33 13.46 5.35 -17.83
C ILE A 33 14.14 6.12 -16.68
N ARG A 34 13.37 6.54 -15.66
CA ARG A 34 13.89 7.31 -14.51
C ARG A 34 14.68 6.45 -13.52
N ARG A 35 14.31 5.18 -13.40
CA ARG A 35 14.93 4.18 -12.52
C ARG A 35 15.26 2.93 -13.34
N PRO A 36 16.28 3.01 -14.22
CA PRO A 36 16.66 1.87 -15.03
C PRO A 36 16.99 0.68 -14.13
N GLN A 37 16.42 -0.48 -14.46
CA GLN A 37 16.81 -1.71 -13.77
C GLN A 37 18.28 -1.98 -14.10
N LEU A 38 19.15 -1.93 -13.09
CA LEU A 38 20.51 -2.43 -13.20
C LEU A 38 20.45 -3.96 -13.26
N GLY A 39 20.31 -4.48 -14.49
CA GLY A 39 20.41 -5.90 -14.84
C GLY A 39 19.38 -6.85 -14.21
N PRO A 40 19.35 -8.12 -14.67
CA PRO A 40 18.57 -9.18 -14.04
C PRO A 40 18.94 -9.35 -12.57
N ALA A 41 17.99 -9.73 -11.70
CA ALA A 41 18.23 -9.93 -10.26
C ALA A 41 19.32 -10.97 -9.94
N GLU A 42 19.70 -11.80 -10.92
CA GLU A 42 20.79 -12.77 -10.88
C GLU A 42 22.17 -12.13 -11.10
N SER A 43 22.21 -10.97 -11.76
CA SER A 43 23.42 -10.17 -12.00
C SER A 43 23.68 -9.11 -10.92
N ARG A 44 22.77 -8.97 -9.95
CA ARG A 44 22.96 -8.09 -8.78
C ARG A 44 23.90 -8.80 -7.78
N PRO A 45 24.95 -8.12 -7.26
CA PRO A 45 25.88 -8.75 -6.33
C PRO A 45 25.16 -9.16 -5.04
N ARG A 46 25.03 -10.47 -4.78
CA ARG A 46 24.29 -11.03 -3.63
C ARG A 46 25.13 -11.19 -2.36
N THR A 47 26.42 -10.88 -2.39
CA THR A 47 27.35 -11.05 -1.26
C THR A 47 28.22 -9.81 -1.05
N LEU A 48 28.64 -9.55 0.20
CA LEU A 48 29.59 -8.48 0.54
C LEU A 48 30.86 -8.52 -0.34
N ALA A 49 31.33 -9.71 -0.69
CA ALA A 49 32.49 -9.90 -1.57
C ALA A 49 32.22 -9.54 -3.05
N GLN A 50 30.97 -9.65 -3.50
CA GLN A 50 30.58 -9.22 -4.85
C GLN A 50 30.32 -7.71 -4.90
N LEU A 51 29.78 -7.12 -3.82
CA LEU A 51 29.71 -5.66 -3.64
C LEU A 51 31.11 -5.04 -3.68
N ALA A 52 32.07 -5.60 -2.94
CA ALA A 52 33.47 -5.13 -2.95
C ALA A 52 34.12 -5.19 -4.35
N ARG A 53 33.81 -6.22 -5.15
CA ARG A 53 34.27 -6.34 -6.55
C ARG A 53 33.61 -5.32 -7.48
N HIS A 54 32.32 -5.07 -7.30
CA HIS A 54 31.60 -4.05 -8.06
C HIS A 54 32.11 -2.63 -7.72
N ASP A 55 32.34 -2.38 -6.43
CA ASP A 55 32.96 -1.15 -5.93
C ASP A 55 34.33 -0.90 -6.55
N GLU A 56 35.15 -1.95 -6.66
CA GLU A 56 36.46 -1.86 -7.30
C GLU A 56 36.34 -1.55 -8.79
N LEU A 57 35.44 -2.22 -9.52
CA LEU A 57 35.14 -1.91 -10.94
C LEU A 57 34.74 -0.45 -11.14
N LEU A 58 33.85 0.08 -10.29
CA LEU A 58 33.43 1.48 -10.35
C LEU A 58 34.58 2.46 -10.04
N ARG A 59 35.52 2.08 -9.16
CA ARG A 59 36.74 2.87 -8.92
C ARG A 59 37.66 2.88 -10.14
N THR A 60 37.84 1.74 -10.80
CA THR A 60 38.65 1.62 -12.01
C THR A 60 38.04 2.44 -13.15
N GLU A 61 36.73 2.31 -13.40
CA GLU A 61 36.04 3.12 -14.41
C GLU A 61 36.11 4.62 -14.11
N ARG A 62 35.99 5.03 -12.84
CA ARG A 62 36.16 6.44 -12.45
C ARG A 62 37.59 6.91 -12.66
N ALA A 63 38.58 6.08 -12.40
CA ALA A 63 39.99 6.41 -12.65
C ALA A 63 40.26 6.56 -14.15
N GLU A 64 39.72 5.68 -14.99
CA GLU A 64 39.82 5.75 -16.45
C GLU A 64 39.08 6.96 -17.02
N ARG A 65 37.87 7.25 -16.54
CA ARG A 65 37.12 8.46 -16.91
C ARG A 65 37.83 9.73 -16.45
N LYS A 66 38.47 9.72 -15.27
CA LYS A 66 39.27 10.84 -14.76
C LYS A 66 40.57 11.03 -15.56
N ALA A 67 41.18 9.95 -16.02
CA ALA A 67 42.32 9.97 -16.93
C ALA A 67 41.93 10.48 -18.33
N GLY A 68 40.73 10.15 -18.80
CA GLY A 68 40.16 10.68 -20.05
C GLY A 68 39.58 12.10 -19.97
N SER A 69 39.18 12.56 -18.78
CA SER A 69 38.53 13.87 -18.53
C SER A 69 39.53 15.01 -18.26
N LEU A 70 40.74 14.93 -18.82
CA LEU A 70 41.70 16.05 -18.83
C LEU A 70 41.30 17.19 -19.79
N THR A 71 40.12 17.12 -20.41
CA THR A 71 39.48 18.24 -21.13
C THR A 71 38.27 18.73 -20.33
N GLY A 72 38.49 19.81 -19.58
CA GLY A 72 37.61 20.22 -18.48
C GLY A 72 36.17 20.55 -18.87
N LEU A 73 35.24 20.03 -18.06
CA LEU A 73 33.98 20.64 -17.67
C LEU A 73 33.48 19.89 -16.42
N LYS A 74 33.27 20.61 -15.32
CA LYS A 74 32.94 20.06 -14.01
C LYS A 74 31.41 20.03 -13.85
N PRO A 75 30.72 18.87 -13.89
CA PRO A 75 29.32 18.84 -13.52
C PRO A 75 29.16 18.98 -12.01
N SER A 76 28.19 19.80 -11.63
CA SER A 76 27.75 20.07 -10.26
C SER A 76 27.27 18.80 -9.55
N ALA A 77 27.62 18.70 -8.26
CA ALA A 77 27.27 17.58 -7.39
C ALA A 77 25.74 17.42 -7.28
N GLY A 78 25.21 16.36 -7.90
CA GLY A 78 23.86 15.88 -7.70
C GLY A 78 23.76 15.07 -6.40
N SER A 79 22.61 15.20 -5.73
CA SER A 79 22.18 14.47 -4.53
C SER A 79 22.54 12.98 -4.54
N ALA A 80 22.83 12.42 -3.37
CA ALA A 80 23.20 11.02 -3.15
C ALA A 80 22.32 10.04 -3.96
N ALA A 81 22.98 9.13 -4.68
CA ALA A 81 22.32 8.07 -5.43
C ALA A 81 21.54 7.15 -4.46
N PRO A 82 20.29 6.78 -4.77
CA PRO A 82 19.52 5.84 -3.95
C PRO A 82 20.10 4.44 -4.14
N GLY A 83 20.98 4.01 -3.24
CA GLY A 83 21.74 2.76 -3.36
C GLY A 83 20.93 1.46 -3.17
N ASP A 84 19.77 1.51 -2.53
CA ASP A 84 19.09 0.30 -2.03
C ASP A 84 17.62 0.15 -2.49
N ALA A 85 17.13 0.97 -3.42
CA ALA A 85 15.76 0.81 -3.90
C ALA A 85 15.66 -0.46 -4.78
N PRO A 86 14.74 -1.41 -4.50
CA PRO A 86 14.59 -2.61 -5.31
C PRO A 86 14.25 -2.22 -6.75
N GLY A 87 14.80 -2.97 -7.72
CA GLY A 87 14.37 -2.84 -9.11
C GLY A 87 12.90 -3.27 -9.27
N LEU A 88 12.22 -2.81 -10.33
CA LEU A 88 10.80 -3.15 -10.56
C LEU A 88 10.53 -4.67 -10.52
N ALA A 89 11.44 -5.49 -11.06
CA ALA A 89 11.30 -6.95 -11.02
C ALA A 89 11.44 -7.57 -9.61
N ASP A 90 12.17 -6.92 -8.69
CA ASP A 90 12.20 -7.36 -7.28
C ASP A 90 10.90 -6.92 -6.58
N LEU A 91 10.47 -5.68 -6.80
CA LEU A 91 9.18 -5.18 -6.29
C LEU A 91 8.01 -6.07 -6.71
N GLU A 92 7.93 -6.46 -7.98
CA GLU A 92 6.87 -7.32 -8.50
C GLU A 92 6.90 -8.71 -7.85
N ARG A 93 8.09 -9.26 -7.59
CA ARG A 93 8.26 -10.55 -6.91
C ARG A 93 7.83 -10.48 -5.45
N ASP A 94 8.27 -9.45 -4.73
CA ASP A 94 7.93 -9.26 -3.32
C ASP A 94 6.42 -9.04 -3.15
N LEU A 95 5.84 -8.22 -4.02
CA LEU A 95 4.39 -8.00 -4.06
C LEU A 95 3.63 -9.29 -4.39
N HIS A 96 4.13 -10.09 -5.34
CA HIS A 96 3.54 -11.37 -5.69
C HIS A 96 3.45 -12.28 -4.46
N GLN A 97 4.57 -12.41 -3.75
CA GLN A 97 4.66 -13.22 -2.54
C GLN A 97 3.66 -12.76 -1.46
N VAL A 98 3.62 -11.45 -1.17
CA VAL A 98 2.67 -10.89 -0.18
C VAL A 98 1.23 -11.19 -0.55
N LEU A 99 0.86 -11.03 -1.82
CA LEU A 99 -0.51 -11.25 -2.27
C LEU A 99 -0.86 -12.74 -2.34
N VAL A 100 0.10 -13.65 -2.55
CA VAL A 100 -0.09 -15.10 -2.38
C VAL A 100 -0.36 -15.44 -0.91
N GLU A 101 0.41 -14.88 0.02
CA GLU A 101 0.22 -15.10 1.47
C GLU A 101 -1.14 -14.57 1.95
N VAL A 102 -1.49 -13.34 1.56
CA VAL A 102 -2.81 -12.75 1.84
C VAL A 102 -3.92 -13.63 1.28
N HIS A 103 -3.78 -14.10 0.05
CA HIS A 103 -4.76 -14.99 -0.55
C HIS A 103 -4.88 -16.29 0.26
N GLY A 104 -3.77 -16.94 0.60
CA GLY A 104 -3.72 -18.17 1.39
C GLY A 104 -4.36 -18.04 2.79
N LEU A 105 -4.16 -16.90 3.47
CA LEU A 105 -4.79 -16.61 4.76
C LEU A 105 -6.30 -16.47 4.65
N LEU A 106 -6.78 -15.73 3.65
CA LEU A 106 -8.21 -15.52 3.42
C LEU A 106 -8.88 -16.81 2.95
N ALA A 107 -8.20 -17.53 2.08
CA ALA A 107 -8.54 -18.86 1.66
C ALA A 107 -8.80 -19.77 2.87
N TYR A 108 -7.80 -19.90 3.73
CA TYR A 108 -7.90 -20.70 4.94
C TYR A 108 -9.05 -20.23 5.85
N ALA A 109 -9.28 -18.92 5.99
CA ALA A 109 -10.38 -18.40 6.79
C ALA A 109 -11.77 -18.78 6.24
N HIS A 110 -11.89 -18.93 4.92
CA HIS A 110 -13.17 -19.11 4.23
C HIS A 110 -13.36 -20.48 3.57
N HIS A 111 -12.48 -21.45 3.84
CA HIS A 111 -12.51 -22.79 3.23
C HIS A 111 -13.82 -23.58 3.45
N ARG A 112 -14.63 -23.19 4.44
CA ARG A 112 -15.94 -23.82 4.74
C ARG A 112 -17.12 -23.05 4.20
N ASP A 113 -16.92 -21.84 3.67
CA ASP A 113 -18.00 -21.04 3.11
C ASP A 113 -18.22 -21.47 1.65
N PRO A 114 -19.36 -22.09 1.31
CA PRO A 114 -19.59 -22.62 -0.03
C PRO A 114 -19.66 -21.53 -1.11
N LEU A 115 -19.90 -20.26 -0.76
CA LEU A 115 -19.90 -19.16 -1.72
C LEU A 115 -18.49 -18.60 -1.95
N LEU A 116 -17.62 -18.68 -0.94
CA LEU A 116 -16.26 -18.12 -1.00
C LEU A 116 -15.18 -19.16 -1.31
N ALA A 117 -15.42 -20.44 -1.00
CA ALA A 117 -14.52 -21.57 -1.25
C ALA A 117 -14.58 -22.08 -2.70
N TRP A 118 -15.71 -21.90 -3.40
CA TRP A 118 -15.94 -22.47 -4.73
C TRP A 118 -15.68 -21.52 -5.90
N THR A 119 -15.14 -20.32 -5.67
CA THR A 119 -14.72 -19.50 -6.80
C THR A 119 -13.60 -20.23 -7.56
N PRO A 120 -13.76 -20.57 -8.86
CA PRO A 120 -12.75 -21.28 -9.67
C PRO A 120 -11.36 -20.61 -9.68
N LEU A 121 -11.34 -19.35 -9.22
CA LEU A 121 -10.17 -18.58 -8.86
C LEU A 121 -9.24 -19.24 -7.82
N TRP A 122 -9.64 -20.27 -7.08
CA TRP A 122 -8.77 -20.87 -6.06
C TRP A 122 -7.59 -21.67 -6.61
N HIS A 123 -7.75 -22.32 -7.76
CA HIS A 123 -6.71 -23.18 -8.35
C HIS A 123 -6.04 -22.56 -9.57
N GLU A 124 -6.76 -21.75 -10.35
CA GLU A 124 -6.23 -21.16 -11.60
C GLU A 124 -5.48 -19.83 -11.39
N VAL A 125 -5.55 -19.23 -10.20
CA VAL A 125 -5.02 -17.87 -9.93
C VAL A 125 -3.53 -17.86 -9.58
N LEU A 126 -2.96 -18.99 -9.19
CA LEU A 126 -1.53 -19.04 -8.84
C LEU A 126 -0.62 -19.03 -10.07
N ASP A 127 -1.08 -19.55 -11.23
CA ASP A 127 -0.21 -19.77 -12.40
C ASP A 127 -0.18 -18.60 -13.41
N GLU A 128 -1.21 -17.73 -13.47
CA GLU A 128 -1.25 -16.59 -14.40
C GLU A 128 -1.59 -15.26 -13.69
N TRP A 129 -0.56 -14.63 -13.13
CA TRP A 129 -0.70 -13.40 -12.36
C TRP A 129 -1.36 -12.23 -13.10
N ASP A 130 -1.02 -12.04 -14.38
CA ASP A 130 -1.40 -10.83 -15.11
C ASP A 130 -2.79 -10.92 -15.76
N ILE A 131 -3.22 -12.09 -16.21
CA ILE A 131 -4.49 -12.24 -16.95
C ILE A 131 -5.72 -12.06 -16.04
N ARG A 132 -5.57 -12.30 -14.72
CA ARG A 132 -6.70 -12.32 -13.77
C ARG A 132 -6.57 -11.35 -12.60
N ARG A 133 -5.70 -10.34 -12.72
CA ARG A 133 -5.43 -9.34 -11.67
C ARG A 133 -6.73 -8.71 -11.14
N ASP A 134 -7.64 -8.27 -12.01
CA ASP A 134 -8.90 -7.63 -11.61
C ASP A 134 -9.92 -8.56 -10.93
N ALA A 135 -10.02 -9.81 -11.38
CA ALA A 135 -10.88 -10.81 -10.74
C ALA A 135 -10.44 -11.07 -9.30
N ARG A 136 -9.12 -11.12 -9.07
CA ARG A 136 -8.54 -11.28 -7.73
C ARG A 136 -8.83 -10.09 -6.82
N TRP A 137 -8.66 -8.85 -7.30
CA TRP A 137 -9.00 -7.65 -6.51
C TRP A 137 -10.48 -7.61 -6.14
N THR A 138 -11.35 -8.05 -7.05
CA THR A 138 -12.79 -8.15 -6.81
C THR A 138 -13.08 -9.18 -5.72
N TRP A 139 -12.49 -10.37 -5.80
CA TRP A 139 -12.62 -11.41 -4.77
C TRP A 139 -12.13 -10.93 -3.40
N LEU A 140 -10.92 -10.35 -3.31
CA LEU A 140 -10.38 -9.80 -2.06
C LEU A 140 -11.31 -8.75 -1.44
N SER A 141 -11.87 -7.87 -2.27
CA SER A 141 -12.79 -6.82 -1.82
C SER A 141 -14.12 -7.37 -1.27
N VAL A 142 -14.56 -8.53 -1.77
CA VAL A 142 -15.79 -9.21 -1.32
C VAL A 142 -15.53 -10.00 -0.04
N VAL A 143 -14.38 -10.67 0.06
CA VAL A 143 -14.06 -11.59 1.16
C VAL A 143 -13.64 -10.86 2.44
N LEU A 144 -12.86 -9.79 2.33
CA LEU A 144 -12.32 -9.06 3.48
C LEU A 144 -13.36 -8.61 4.53
N PRO A 145 -14.53 -8.06 4.15
CA PRO A 145 -15.59 -7.72 5.11
C PRO A 145 -16.10 -8.89 5.94
N ALA A 146 -16.03 -10.12 5.42
CA ALA A 146 -16.49 -11.33 6.10
C ALA A 146 -15.38 -12.03 6.90
N THR A 147 -14.12 -11.61 6.74
CA THR A 147 -12.96 -12.26 7.35
C THR A 147 -12.93 -12.07 8.86
N PRO A 148 -12.60 -13.12 9.65
CA PRO A 148 -12.39 -12.99 11.09
C PRO A 148 -11.39 -11.90 11.44
N ALA A 149 -11.67 -11.12 12.50
CA ALA A 149 -10.90 -9.92 12.86
C ALA A 149 -9.38 -10.16 12.96
N ARG A 150 -8.96 -11.29 13.55
CA ARG A 150 -7.55 -11.67 13.68
C ARG A 150 -6.85 -11.90 12.33
N ILE A 151 -7.54 -12.53 11.38
CA ILE A 151 -6.99 -12.74 10.04
C ILE A 151 -6.98 -11.40 9.28
N ALA A 152 -8.04 -10.60 9.42
CA ALA A 152 -8.10 -9.26 8.84
C ALA A 152 -6.97 -8.35 9.35
N GLU A 153 -6.55 -8.47 10.61
CA GLU A 153 -5.40 -7.75 11.16
C GLU A 153 -4.11 -8.13 10.44
N ALA A 154 -3.80 -9.43 10.32
CA ALA A 154 -2.62 -9.91 9.61
C ALA A 154 -2.61 -9.47 8.14
N VAL A 155 -3.77 -9.57 7.47
CA VAL A 155 -3.92 -9.09 6.09
C VAL A 155 -3.75 -7.57 5.99
N ALA A 156 -4.28 -6.79 6.94
CA ALA A 156 -4.11 -5.34 6.94
C ALA A 156 -2.64 -4.94 7.03
N LEU A 157 -1.87 -5.58 7.91
CA LEU A 157 -0.43 -5.32 8.06
C LEU A 157 0.32 -5.62 6.75
N ALA A 158 0.12 -6.81 6.19
CA ALA A 158 0.78 -7.22 4.94
C ALA A 158 0.44 -6.29 3.77
N LEU A 159 -0.83 -5.88 3.64
CA LEU A 159 -1.25 -4.96 2.59
C LEU A 159 -0.73 -3.53 2.79
N VAL A 160 -0.62 -3.06 4.04
CA VAL A 160 -0.02 -1.74 4.34
C VAL A 160 1.46 -1.71 3.96
N ASP A 161 2.21 -2.76 4.28
CA ASP A 161 3.63 -2.85 3.94
C ASP A 161 3.83 -2.91 2.42
N ALA A 162 3.03 -3.71 1.72
CA ALA A 162 3.03 -3.76 0.26
C ALA A 162 2.65 -2.41 -0.37
N ASP A 163 1.63 -1.71 0.14
CA ASP A 163 1.23 -0.39 -0.35
C ASP A 163 2.35 0.64 -0.16
N GLN A 164 2.97 0.67 1.02
CA GLN A 164 4.11 1.56 1.30
C GLN A 164 5.29 1.29 0.37
N LEU A 165 5.60 0.02 0.10
CA LEU A 165 6.67 -0.37 -0.80
C LEU A 165 6.40 0.12 -2.23
N VAL A 166 5.20 -0.15 -2.77
CA VAL A 166 4.81 0.26 -4.13
C VAL A 166 4.78 1.79 -4.25
N ARG A 167 4.22 2.50 -3.27
CA ARG A 167 4.18 3.98 -3.27
C ARG A 167 5.56 4.58 -3.21
N SER A 168 6.45 4.06 -2.35
CA SER A 168 7.83 4.52 -2.26
C SER A 168 8.59 4.30 -3.57
N TYR A 169 8.34 3.17 -4.24
CA TYR A 169 8.90 2.91 -5.56
C TYR A 169 8.37 3.88 -6.62
N ALA A 170 7.06 4.10 -6.66
CA ALA A 170 6.41 4.98 -7.63
C ALA A 170 6.60 6.48 -7.33
N GLY A 171 7.13 6.85 -6.16
CA GLY A 171 7.22 8.25 -5.73
C GLY A 171 5.86 8.87 -5.41
N LEU A 172 4.93 8.05 -4.90
CA LEU A 172 3.59 8.46 -4.50
C LEU A 172 3.54 8.81 -3.01
N ASP A 173 2.78 9.86 -2.69
CA ASP A 173 2.41 10.16 -1.30
C ASP A 173 1.43 9.12 -0.73
N ALA A 174 1.21 9.17 0.58
CA ALA A 174 0.18 8.37 1.23
C ALA A 174 -1.22 8.70 0.66
N ASP A 175 -2.08 7.69 0.49
CA ASP A 175 -3.47 7.88 0.05
C ASP A 175 -4.38 8.37 1.18
N LEU A 176 -4.05 9.54 1.70
CA LEU A 176 -4.73 10.16 2.81
C LEU A 176 -4.87 11.66 2.55
N ILE A 177 -6.09 12.09 2.25
CA ILE A 177 -6.38 13.52 2.09
C ILE A 177 -6.94 14.11 3.38
N ALA A 178 -6.70 15.40 3.61
CA ALA A 178 -7.33 16.11 4.73
C ALA A 178 -8.81 16.36 4.40
N PRO A 179 -9.75 16.02 5.29
CA PRO A 179 -11.13 16.43 5.13
C PRO A 179 -11.28 17.95 5.28
N PRO A 180 -12.27 18.56 4.60
CA PRO A 180 -12.68 19.93 4.88
C PRO A 180 -12.93 20.18 6.36
N LEU A 181 -12.54 21.36 6.85
CA LEU A 181 -12.68 21.80 8.24
C LEU A 181 -11.92 20.96 9.29
N ALA A 182 -11.31 19.85 8.88
CA ALA A 182 -10.55 18.91 9.71
C ALA A 182 -11.21 18.69 11.09
N PRO A 183 -12.39 18.03 11.15
CA PRO A 183 -13.04 17.79 12.43
C PRO A 183 -12.11 17.05 13.39
N PRO A 184 -12.23 17.30 14.70
CA PRO A 184 -11.41 16.63 15.69
C PRO A 184 -11.75 15.14 15.76
N CYS A 185 -10.75 14.33 16.07
CA CYS A 185 -10.98 12.94 16.46
C CYS A 185 -11.75 12.91 17.79
N PRO A 186 -12.89 12.20 17.89
CA PRO A 186 -13.69 12.16 19.13
C PRO A 186 -12.92 11.69 20.37
N ALA A 187 -11.88 10.87 20.21
CA ALA A 187 -11.13 10.32 21.35
C ALA A 187 -9.90 11.13 21.78
N CYS A 188 -9.24 11.86 20.86
CA CYS A 188 -8.01 12.60 21.19
C CYS A 188 -8.11 14.11 20.93
N ASP A 189 -9.25 14.57 20.44
CA ASP A 189 -9.57 15.96 20.08
C ASP A 189 -8.64 16.62 19.04
N ARG A 190 -7.69 15.86 18.47
CA ARG A 190 -6.79 16.37 17.45
C ARG A 190 -7.48 16.43 16.08
N ARG A 191 -7.34 17.55 15.39
CA ARG A 191 -7.79 17.80 14.00
C ARG A 191 -6.88 17.16 12.95
N ARG A 192 -6.64 15.86 13.10
CA ARG A 192 -5.77 15.05 12.23
C ARG A 192 -6.51 13.89 11.59
N LEU A 193 -7.81 14.03 11.38
CA LEU A 193 -8.57 13.05 10.60
C LEU A 193 -8.13 13.10 9.14
N ARG A 194 -8.10 11.93 8.49
CA ARG A 194 -7.75 11.77 7.07
C ARG A 194 -8.77 10.88 6.39
N ILE A 195 -9.13 11.22 5.16
CA ILE A 195 -9.99 10.41 4.31
C ILE A 195 -9.09 9.55 3.44
N GLN A 196 -9.36 8.26 3.40
CA GLN A 196 -8.74 7.35 2.45
C GLN A 196 -9.53 7.37 1.15
N SER A 197 -8.91 7.90 0.09
CA SER A 197 -9.62 8.27 -1.15
C SER A 197 -9.59 7.22 -2.25
N SER A 198 -8.76 6.17 -2.13
CA SER A 198 -8.66 5.12 -3.17
C SER A 198 -9.84 4.15 -3.20
N ALA A 199 -10.82 4.26 -2.31
CA ALA A 199 -11.99 3.40 -2.39
C ALA A 199 -12.70 3.60 -3.75
N PRO A 200 -13.36 2.56 -4.30
CA PRO A 200 -13.98 2.63 -5.62
C PRO A 200 -14.98 3.78 -5.80
N ASP A 201 -15.63 4.19 -4.72
CA ASP A 201 -16.60 5.27 -4.68
C ASP A 201 -16.56 5.96 -3.30
N SER A 202 -17.13 7.16 -3.21
CA SER A 202 -17.17 7.92 -1.95
C SER A 202 -18.04 7.31 -0.86
N ALA A 203 -18.97 6.40 -1.21
CA ALA A 203 -19.77 5.65 -0.25
C ALA A 203 -18.98 4.52 0.42
N ARG A 204 -17.73 4.28 0.00
CA ARG A 204 -16.81 3.32 0.61
C ARG A 204 -15.60 3.97 1.28
N TRP A 205 -15.49 5.30 1.28
CA TRP A 205 -14.39 5.98 1.95
C TRP A 205 -14.31 5.62 3.43
N THR A 206 -13.09 5.39 3.89
CA THR A 206 -12.82 5.30 5.33
C THR A 206 -12.21 6.60 5.82
N VAL A 207 -12.50 6.93 7.07
CA VAL A 207 -11.84 8.03 7.78
C VAL A 207 -10.92 7.42 8.82
N THR A 208 -9.69 7.92 8.94
CA THR A 208 -8.72 7.45 9.94
C THR A 208 -8.17 8.61 10.76
N CYS A 209 -7.79 8.34 12.01
CA CYS A 209 -7.03 9.30 12.80
C CYS A 209 -5.54 9.18 12.48
N ALA A 210 -4.92 10.26 11.97
CA ALA A 210 -3.48 10.29 11.67
C ALA A 210 -2.60 10.73 12.84
N SER A 211 -3.19 11.17 13.97
CA SER A 211 -2.44 11.14 15.23
C SER A 211 -2.32 9.67 15.64
N SER A 212 -1.19 9.23 16.19
CA SER A 212 -0.94 7.85 16.68
C SER A 212 -1.90 7.35 17.78
N CYS A 213 -3.08 7.95 17.87
CA CYS A 213 -4.21 7.61 18.69
C CYS A 213 -4.76 6.23 18.34
N VAL A 214 -4.88 5.42 19.37
CA VAL A 214 -5.42 4.07 19.34
C VAL A 214 -6.59 4.00 20.31
N CYS A 215 -7.53 3.10 20.04
CA CYS A 215 -8.68 2.86 20.90
C CYS A 215 -8.23 2.19 22.21
N ILE A 216 -8.86 2.55 23.32
CA ILE A 216 -8.58 1.97 24.64
C ILE A 216 -9.52 0.79 24.99
N GLY A 217 -10.40 0.41 24.05
CA GLY A 217 -11.46 -0.58 24.23
C GLY A 217 -12.75 0.06 24.73
N ASP A 218 -13.47 -0.65 25.59
CA ASP A 218 -14.71 -0.18 26.19
C ASP A 218 -14.52 1.16 26.92
N GLY A 219 -15.44 2.09 26.72
CA GLY A 219 -15.37 3.46 27.23
C GLY A 219 -14.55 4.43 26.38
N CYS A 220 -13.97 3.99 25.26
CA CYS A 220 -13.34 4.90 24.32
C CYS A 220 -14.40 5.73 23.57
N GLU A 221 -14.32 7.06 23.67
CA GLU A 221 -15.23 8.00 22.99
C GLU A 221 -15.01 8.07 21.46
N CYS A 222 -14.19 7.18 20.89
CA CYS A 222 -13.86 7.18 19.47
C CYS A 222 -15.07 7.02 18.54
N GLY A 223 -16.18 6.45 19.01
CA GLY A 223 -17.38 6.24 18.18
C GLY A 223 -17.19 5.25 17.04
N MET A 224 -16.20 4.35 17.11
CA MET A 224 -16.13 3.19 16.23
C MET A 224 -17.24 2.20 16.60
N ASP A 225 -17.84 1.53 15.61
CA ASP A 225 -18.93 0.56 15.85
C ASP A 225 -18.50 -0.59 16.77
N VAL A 226 -17.24 -1.00 16.67
CA VAL A 226 -16.62 -2.02 17.53
C VAL A 226 -15.39 -1.40 18.20
N PRO A 227 -15.46 -1.06 19.50
CA PRO A 227 -14.30 -0.62 20.26
C PRO A 227 -13.26 -1.75 20.34
N THR A 228 -12.04 -1.52 19.86
CA THR A 228 -10.97 -2.52 19.86
C THR A 228 -9.68 -1.94 20.40
N ARG A 229 -9.29 -2.35 21.61
CA ARG A 229 -8.10 -1.84 22.29
C ARG A 229 -6.85 -2.01 21.41
N GLY A 230 -6.02 -0.97 21.36
CA GLY A 230 -4.75 -0.94 20.62
C GLY A 230 -4.90 -0.66 19.12
N VAL A 231 -6.12 -0.66 18.57
CA VAL A 231 -6.33 -0.42 17.14
C VAL A 231 -6.47 1.07 16.85
N ARG A 232 -5.78 1.55 15.80
CA ARG A 232 -5.91 2.93 15.33
C ARG A 232 -7.36 3.22 14.92
N HIS A 233 -7.86 4.39 15.32
CA HIS A 233 -9.22 4.77 14.96
C HIS A 233 -9.45 4.84 13.46
N ILE A 234 -10.49 4.13 13.03
CA ILE A 234 -10.96 4.07 11.66
C ILE A 234 -12.48 4.00 11.69
N TRP A 235 -13.12 4.72 10.77
CA TRP A 235 -14.56 4.81 10.65
C TRP A 235 -14.97 4.45 9.23
N ALA A 236 -15.97 3.58 9.11
CA ALA A 236 -16.61 3.23 7.84
C ALA A 236 -17.44 4.42 7.32
N ALA A 237 -17.69 4.45 6.02
CA ALA A 237 -18.43 5.52 5.35
C ALA A 237 -19.85 5.76 5.92
N ASP A 238 -20.49 4.72 6.44
CA ASP A 238 -21.82 4.74 7.04
C ASP A 238 -21.83 5.17 8.51
N SER A 239 -20.67 5.36 9.14
CA SER A 239 -20.59 5.98 10.46
C SER A 239 -21.02 7.45 10.42
N ALA A 240 -21.61 7.96 11.51
CA ALA A 240 -22.03 9.36 11.60
C ALA A 240 -20.87 10.34 11.34
N LEU A 241 -19.68 10.04 11.86
CA LEU A 241 -18.48 10.86 11.65
C LEU A 241 -18.06 10.88 10.17
N ALA A 242 -17.89 9.71 9.54
CA ALA A 242 -17.46 9.66 8.15
C ALA A 242 -18.52 10.25 7.20
N ALA A 243 -19.81 9.99 7.46
CA ALA A 243 -20.91 10.55 6.68
C ALA A 243 -20.92 12.09 6.73
N SER A 244 -20.70 12.68 7.91
CA SER A 244 -20.59 14.14 8.06
C SER A 244 -19.41 14.73 7.28
N ILE A 245 -18.26 14.05 7.31
CA ILE A 245 -17.06 14.45 6.57
C ILE A 245 -17.30 14.35 5.06
N ALA A 246 -17.86 13.23 4.58
CA ALA A 246 -18.13 13.01 3.18
C ALA A 246 -19.15 14.01 2.62
N ALA A 247 -20.16 14.39 3.41
CA ALA A 247 -21.09 15.46 3.05
C ALA A 247 -20.36 16.80 2.84
N GLY A 248 -19.45 17.15 3.76
CA GLY A 248 -18.62 18.35 3.63
C GLY A 248 -17.74 18.37 2.37
N VAL A 249 -17.15 17.23 2.00
CA VAL A 249 -16.37 17.11 0.75
C VAL A 249 -17.24 17.34 -0.48
N ARG A 250 -18.44 16.73 -0.53
CA ARG A 250 -19.37 16.88 -1.66
C ARG A 250 -19.84 18.31 -1.85
N THR A 251 -20.16 19.02 -0.76
CA THR A 251 -20.59 20.42 -0.83
C THR A 251 -19.53 21.37 -1.38
N MET A 252 -18.24 21.01 -1.27
CA MET A 252 -17.13 21.82 -1.78
C MET A 252 -16.71 21.47 -3.21
N GLY A 253 -17.40 20.54 -3.89
CA GLY A 253 -17.04 20.11 -5.25
C GLY A 253 -15.69 19.40 -5.33
N LEU A 254 -15.19 18.86 -4.21
CA LEU A 254 -13.89 18.17 -4.13
C LEU A 254 -14.00 16.66 -4.37
N ALA A 255 -15.21 16.13 -4.58
CA ALA A 255 -15.46 14.75 -4.95
C ALA A 255 -16.19 14.70 -6.30
N ALA A 256 -15.54 14.13 -7.31
CA ALA A 256 -16.17 13.63 -8.53
C ALA A 256 -16.36 12.11 -8.41
#